data_AF-A0A392MVK8-F1
#
_entry.id   AF-A0A392MVK8-F1
#
_cell.length_a   1.000
_cell.length_b   1.000
_cell.length_c   1.000
_cell.angle_alpha   90.00
_cell.angle_beta   90.00
_cell.angle_gamma   90.00
#
_symmetry.space_group_name_H-M   'P 1'
#
loop_
_entity.id
_entity.type
_entity.pdbx_description
1 polymer ?
#
loop_
_entity_poly.entity_id
_entity_poly.type
_entity_poly.pdbx_seq_one_letter_code
_entity_poly.pdbx_strand_id
1 'polypeptide(L)'
;MNMMKKSIFTYFKSSTPWRNPNLTNLHPRRFNSTTAPNPFPSNPIHDQVIDFPGGNVKFIPEMRFISESLQHRVPCYRVLDDNGEPILGTNFVQVSEDVAVKMYNDMVALQTMDTIFYEAQRQGRISFYVTTNGEEAINIASAAALSMDDVIFPQ
;
A
#
# COMPACT_ATOMS: atom_id res chain seq x y z
N MET A 1 3.72 -45.43 25.01
CA MET A 1 4.00 -44.39 26.00
C MET A 1 2.71 -43.59 26.19
N ASN A 2 2.01 -43.86 27.29
CA ASN A 2 0.59 -43.60 27.44
C ASN A 2 0.28 -42.23 28.08
N MET A 3 -0.71 -41.53 27.51
CA MET A 3 -1.88 -40.94 28.19
C MET A 3 -1.73 -39.76 29.18
N MET A 4 -2.26 -38.60 28.78
CA MET A 4 -3.37 -37.82 29.40
C MET A 4 -3.34 -37.32 30.88
N LYS A 5 -3.72 -36.03 31.00
CA LYS A 5 -4.82 -35.39 31.82
C LYS A 5 -4.53 -34.65 33.15
N LYS A 6 -5.05 -33.40 33.19
CA LYS A 6 -5.77 -32.61 34.25
C LYS A 6 -4.96 -32.09 35.47
N SER A 7 -4.88 -30.78 35.78
CA SER A 7 -5.84 -29.73 36.21
C SER A 7 -6.31 -29.82 37.68
N ILE A 8 -6.15 -28.73 38.48
CA ILE A 8 -7.06 -28.15 39.54
C ILE A 8 -6.40 -27.63 40.88
N PHE A 9 -6.64 -26.33 41.17
CA PHE A 9 -6.92 -25.55 42.43
C PHE A 9 -5.94 -25.24 43.62
N THR A 10 -5.73 -23.92 43.83
CA THR A 10 -5.90 -23.01 45.03
C THR A 10 -5.27 -23.15 46.44
N TYR A 11 -4.84 -21.96 46.91
CA TYR A 11 -4.91 -21.29 48.25
C TYR A 11 -4.14 -21.79 49.49
N PHE A 12 -3.37 -20.88 50.14
CA PHE A 12 -3.42 -20.58 51.59
C PHE A 12 -2.68 -19.25 51.96
N LYS A 13 -3.02 -18.63 53.11
CA LYS A 13 -2.83 -17.20 53.51
C LYS A 13 -1.93 -17.05 54.78
N SER A 14 -1.46 -15.82 55.07
CA SER A 14 -1.11 -15.17 56.41
C SER A 14 0.30 -14.54 56.49
N SER A 15 0.70 -13.55 57.33
CA SER A 15 0.14 -12.27 57.84
C SER A 15 1.24 -11.48 58.66
N THR A 16 1.25 -10.12 58.59
CA THR A 16 1.71 -9.07 59.58
C THR A 16 3.23 -8.76 59.84
N PRO A 17 3.66 -7.62 60.51
CA PRO A 17 3.27 -6.18 60.37
C PRO A 17 4.29 -5.03 60.81
N TRP A 18 3.84 -3.74 60.69
CA TRP A 18 4.04 -2.46 61.47
C TRP A 18 5.28 -1.50 61.37
N ARG A 19 4.95 -0.18 61.49
CA ARG A 19 5.71 1.10 61.36
C ARG A 19 6.13 1.74 62.72
N ASN A 20 7.09 2.68 62.72
CA ASN A 20 7.06 3.96 63.49
C ASN A 20 8.07 5.02 62.94
N PRO A 21 8.04 6.32 63.33
CA PRO A 21 8.15 7.48 62.42
C PRO A 21 9.26 8.48 62.85
N ASN A 22 9.33 9.63 62.14
CA ASN A 22 10.02 10.89 62.47
C ASN A 22 11.50 11.05 62.03
N LEU A 23 11.69 11.59 60.81
CA LEU A 23 12.56 12.76 60.54
C LEU A 23 11.94 13.52 59.36
N THR A 24 11.70 14.82 59.55
CA THR A 24 11.04 15.75 58.63
C THR A 24 12.06 16.61 57.87
N ASN A 25 11.59 17.19 56.75
CA ASN A 25 12.19 18.25 55.91
C ASN A 25 12.91 17.81 54.62
N LEU A 26 12.10 17.54 53.59
CA LEU A 26 12.41 17.87 52.20
C LEU A 26 11.17 18.51 51.58
N HIS A 27 11.25 19.79 51.23
CA HIS A 27 10.19 20.51 50.52
C HIS A 27 10.28 20.19 49.01
N PRO A 28 9.27 19.56 48.40
CA PRO A 28 9.18 19.51 46.94
C PRO A 28 8.65 20.86 46.44
N ARG A 29 9.40 21.52 45.54
CA ARG A 29 8.87 22.64 44.75
C ARG A 29 7.78 22.08 43.82
N ARG A 30 6.51 22.39 44.12
CA ARG A 30 5.40 22.18 43.19
C ARG A 30 5.58 23.11 42.00
N PHE A 31 5.68 22.55 40.80
CA PHE A 31 5.40 23.29 39.58
C PHE A 31 3.91 23.63 39.56
N ASN A 32 3.58 24.92 39.47
CA ASN A 32 2.21 25.37 39.25
C ASN A 32 1.84 25.12 37.78
N SER A 33 0.85 24.26 37.56
CA SER A 33 0.19 24.10 36.25
C SER A 33 -0.57 25.39 35.94
N THR A 34 -0.38 25.94 34.74
CA THR A 34 -1.21 27.05 34.26
C THR A 34 -2.56 26.47 33.83
N THR A 35 -3.64 26.91 34.45
CA THR A 35 -4.99 26.56 34.03
C THR A 35 -5.24 27.15 32.63
N ALA A 36 -5.52 26.29 31.65
CA ALA A 36 -5.91 26.76 30.33
C ALA A 36 -7.26 27.50 30.43
N PRO A 37 -7.44 28.65 29.74
CA PRO A 37 -8.72 29.34 29.73
C PRO A 37 -9.78 28.47 29.05
N ASN A 38 -10.93 28.30 29.72
CA ASN A 38 -12.10 27.61 29.17
C ASN A 38 -12.63 28.36 27.94
N PRO A 39 -12.52 27.81 26.71
CA PRO A 39 -12.98 28.47 25.52
C PRO A 39 -14.34 27.89 25.16
N PHE A 40 -15.39 28.26 25.89
CA PHE A 40 -16.75 28.00 25.43
C PHE A 40 -17.60 29.26 25.51
N PRO A 41 -17.71 30.01 24.41
CA PRO A 41 -18.95 30.60 23.97
C PRO A 41 -19.76 29.59 23.14
N SER A 42 -21.07 29.73 23.21
CA SER A 42 -22.15 28.88 22.69
C SER A 42 -22.11 28.51 21.19
N ASN A 43 -22.44 27.24 20.90
CA ASN A 43 -22.92 26.59 19.65
C ASN A 43 -21.91 26.28 18.52
N PRO A 44 -22.13 25.18 17.75
CA PRO A 44 -22.22 23.76 18.11
C PRO A 44 -20.85 23.06 17.88
N ILE A 45 -20.55 22.04 18.69
CA ILE A 45 -19.25 21.35 18.81
C ILE A 45 -18.83 20.54 17.56
N HIS A 46 -19.54 20.64 16.44
CA HIS A 46 -19.48 19.66 15.35
C HIS A 46 -18.48 19.92 14.22
N ASP A 47 -17.75 21.05 14.20
CA ASP A 47 -16.84 21.40 13.10
C ASP A 47 -15.50 22.04 13.53
N GLN A 48 -14.95 21.64 14.68
CA GLN A 48 -13.57 22.02 15.02
C GLN A 48 -12.56 21.26 14.15
N VAL A 49 -11.74 22.02 13.41
CA VAL A 49 -10.68 21.51 12.53
C VAL A 49 -9.33 22.01 13.05
N ILE A 50 -8.35 21.12 13.16
CA ILE A 50 -6.96 21.47 13.46
C ILE A 50 -6.12 21.39 12.18
N ASP A 51 -5.32 22.41 11.94
CA ASP A 51 -4.32 22.42 10.89
C ASP A 51 -3.01 21.81 11.41
N PHE A 52 -2.72 20.57 11.01
CA PHE A 52 -1.44 19.92 11.27
C PHE A 52 -0.53 20.07 10.04
N PRO A 53 0.81 19.97 10.18
CA PRO A 53 1.78 20.02 9.07
C PRO A 53 1.70 18.83 8.07
N GLY A 54 0.53 18.21 7.91
CA GLY A 54 0.18 17.20 6.92
C GLY A 54 -1.28 17.27 6.48
N GLY A 55 -2.03 18.29 6.90
CA GLY A 55 -3.41 18.53 6.50
C GLY A 55 -4.35 18.87 7.66
N ASN A 56 -5.54 19.32 7.28
CA ASN A 56 -6.61 19.67 8.19
C ASN A 56 -7.32 18.42 8.72
N VAL A 57 -7.46 18.30 10.04
CA VAL A 57 -8.08 17.15 10.71
C VAL A 57 -9.32 17.60 11.47
N LYS A 58 -10.47 16.98 11.18
CA LYS A 58 -11.73 17.19 11.88
C LYS A 58 -11.83 16.27 13.09
N PHE A 59 -12.32 16.79 14.22
CA PHE A 59 -12.62 15.97 15.39
C PHE A 59 -13.91 15.15 15.21
N ILE A 60 -13.86 13.87 15.60
CA ILE A 60 -15.04 13.00 15.75
C ILE A 60 -15.12 12.50 17.19
N PRO A 61 -16.31 12.55 17.84
CA PRO A 61 -16.45 12.19 19.26
C PRO A 61 -16.53 10.67 19.49
N GLU A 62 -16.74 9.90 18.44
CA GLU A 62 -16.86 8.44 18.48
C GLU A 62 -15.71 7.80 17.72
N MET A 63 -15.14 6.73 18.28
CA MET A 63 -14.16 5.91 17.60
C MET A 63 -14.81 5.22 16.39
N ARG A 64 -14.42 5.62 15.19
CA ARG A 64 -14.86 5.01 13.93
C ARG A 64 -13.62 4.58 13.14
N PHE A 65 -13.52 3.29 12.86
CA PHE A 65 -12.52 2.78 11.92
C PHE A 65 -12.99 3.08 10.50
N ILE A 66 -12.12 3.65 9.68
CA ILE A 66 -12.36 3.77 8.25
C ILE A 66 -12.11 2.38 7.68
N SER A 67 -13.19 1.67 7.35
CA SER A 67 -13.07 0.43 6.59
C SER A 67 -12.59 0.75 5.19
N GLU A 68 -11.73 -0.11 4.64
CA GLU A 68 -11.41 -0.09 3.21
C GLU A 68 -12.72 -0.10 2.40
N SER A 69 -12.79 0.69 1.33
CA SER A 69 -14.01 0.82 0.53
C SER A 69 -14.49 -0.55 0.03
N LEU A 70 -15.79 -0.83 0.09
CA LEU A 70 -16.39 -2.11 -0.33
C LEU A 70 -16.17 -2.48 -1.81
N GLN A 71 -15.67 -1.55 -2.63
CA GLN A 71 -15.15 -1.89 -3.96
C GLN A 71 -13.87 -2.72 -3.80
N HIS A 72 -14.03 -4.04 -3.85
CA HIS A 72 -12.95 -4.98 -3.58
C HIS A 72 -11.74 -4.84 -4.54
N ARG A 73 -11.88 -4.19 -5.71
CA ARG A 73 -10.79 -3.88 -6.64
C ARG A 73 -11.12 -2.68 -7.53
N VAL A 74 -10.10 -1.91 -7.88
CA VAL A 74 -10.16 -0.91 -8.97
C VAL A 74 -10.42 -1.65 -10.29
N PRO A 75 -11.39 -1.21 -11.12
CA PRO A 75 -11.64 -1.84 -12.42
C PRO A 75 -10.47 -1.67 -13.38
N CYS A 76 -10.25 -2.66 -14.25
CA CYS A 76 -9.19 -2.59 -15.28
C CYS A 76 -9.71 -1.87 -16.53
N TYR A 77 -8.94 -0.87 -17.00
CA TYR A 77 -9.24 -0.18 -18.24
C TYR A 77 -8.96 -1.08 -19.45
N ARG A 78 -9.88 -1.10 -20.42
CA ARG A 78 -9.82 -1.96 -21.60
C ARG A 78 -10.38 -1.22 -22.81
N VAL A 79 -9.70 -1.31 -23.96
CA VAL A 79 -10.09 -0.65 -25.22
C VAL A 79 -10.66 -1.65 -26.23
N LEU A 80 -10.00 -2.80 -26.42
CA LEU A 80 -10.38 -3.83 -27.39
C LEU A 80 -11.00 -5.04 -26.70
N ASP A 81 -12.00 -5.66 -27.30
CA ASP A 81 -12.61 -6.92 -26.88
C ASP A 81 -11.72 -8.14 -27.21
N ASP A 82 -12.21 -9.36 -26.94
CA ASP A 82 -11.41 -10.60 -27.15
C ASP A 82 -11.21 -10.93 -28.63
N ASN A 83 -12.00 -10.31 -29.52
CA ASN A 83 -11.88 -10.44 -30.97
C ASN A 83 -10.99 -9.34 -31.57
N GLY A 84 -10.51 -8.39 -30.75
CA GLY A 84 -9.72 -7.24 -31.18
C GLY A 84 -10.57 -6.05 -31.66
N GLU A 85 -11.89 -6.06 -31.41
CA GLU A 85 -12.78 -4.98 -31.81
C GLU A 85 -12.91 -3.91 -30.70
N PRO A 86 -13.01 -2.61 -31.04
CA PRO A 86 -13.17 -1.55 -30.05
C PRO A 86 -14.47 -1.70 -29.23
N ILE A 87 -14.37 -1.57 -27.91
CA ILE A 87 -15.53 -1.61 -27.01
C ILE A 87 -16.31 -0.30 -27.12
N LEU A 88 -17.63 -0.40 -27.33
CA LEU A 88 -18.54 0.74 -27.43
C LEU A 88 -18.46 1.66 -26.20
N GLY A 89 -18.39 2.97 -26.45
CA GLY A 89 -18.32 3.99 -25.40
C GLY A 89 -16.95 4.21 -24.78
N THR A 90 -15.90 3.53 -25.28
CA THR A 90 -14.52 3.84 -24.91
C THR A 90 -14.03 5.07 -25.66
N ASN A 91 -13.52 6.06 -24.93
CA ASN A 91 -12.78 7.17 -25.51
C ASN A 91 -11.31 6.76 -25.58
N PHE A 92 -10.80 6.51 -26.79
CA PHE A 92 -9.39 6.20 -27.02
C PHE A 92 -8.85 7.02 -28.20
N VAL A 93 -7.54 7.23 -28.21
CA VAL A 93 -6.84 7.87 -29.32
C VAL A 93 -6.37 6.77 -30.26
N GLN A 94 -6.80 6.83 -31.51
CA GLN A 94 -6.36 5.86 -32.51
C GLN A 94 -4.90 6.12 -32.89
N VAL A 95 -4.09 5.08 -32.82
CA VAL A 95 -2.71 5.11 -33.32
C VAL A 95 -2.70 5.04 -34.85
N SER A 96 -1.73 5.71 -35.48
CA SER A 96 -1.53 5.61 -36.92
C SER A 96 -1.15 4.17 -37.32
N GLU A 97 -1.54 3.76 -38.52
CA GLU A 97 -1.23 2.43 -39.07
C GLU A 97 0.27 2.10 -39.00
N ASP A 98 1.14 3.03 -39.40
CA ASP A 98 2.58 2.83 -39.39
C ASP A 98 3.12 2.49 -37.99
N VAL A 99 2.63 3.17 -36.96
CA VAL A 99 2.99 2.93 -35.55
C VAL A 99 2.45 1.58 -35.10
N ALA A 100 1.19 1.25 -35.43
CA ALA A 100 0.59 -0.03 -35.07
C ALA A 100 1.35 -1.21 -35.70
N VAL A 101 1.70 -1.11 -36.99
CA VAL A 101 2.49 -2.12 -37.70
C VAL A 101 3.88 -2.23 -37.10
N LYS A 102 4.53 -1.11 -36.77
CA LYS A 102 5.83 -1.13 -36.08
C LYS A 102 5.75 -1.85 -34.74
N MET A 103 4.77 -1.51 -33.90
CA MET A 103 4.57 -2.17 -32.60
C MET A 103 4.36 -3.68 -32.76
N TYR A 104 3.56 -4.09 -33.75
CA TYR A 104 3.35 -5.52 -34.04
C TYR A 104 4.64 -6.23 -34.44
N ASN A 105 5.42 -5.64 -35.34
CA ASN A 105 6.71 -6.20 -35.76
C ASN A 105 7.69 -6.31 -34.59
N ASP A 106 7.75 -5.28 -33.73
CA ASP A 106 8.60 -5.28 -32.55
C ASP A 106 8.19 -6.40 -31.56
N MET A 107 6.88 -6.65 -31.39
CA MET A 107 6.38 -7.73 -30.52
C MET A 107 6.80 -9.11 -31.03
N VAL A 108 6.64 -9.35 -32.34
CA VAL A 108 7.04 -10.62 -32.98
C VAL A 108 8.56 -10.81 -32.94
N ALA A 109 9.32 -9.73 -33.13
CA ALA A 109 10.77 -9.75 -33.04
C ALA A 109 11.24 -10.12 -31.63
N LEU A 110 10.65 -9.50 -30.59
CA LEU A 110 10.95 -9.79 -29.19
C LEU A 110 10.67 -11.27 -28.86
N GLN A 111 9.49 -11.78 -29.26
CA GLN A 111 9.13 -13.19 -29.06
C GLN A 111 10.11 -14.15 -29.76
N THR A 112 10.58 -13.79 -30.96
CA THR A 112 11.57 -14.58 -31.70
C THR A 112 12.92 -14.58 -31.00
N MET A 113 13.37 -13.42 -30.51
CA MET A 113 14.61 -13.30 -29.74
C MET A 113 14.54 -14.12 -28.45
N ASP A 114 13.42 -14.06 -27.73
CA ASP A 114 13.20 -14.83 -26.51
C ASP A 114 13.32 -16.34 -26.76
N THR A 115 12.74 -16.83 -27.86
CA THR A 115 12.85 -18.23 -28.25
C THR A 115 14.30 -18.64 -28.51
N ILE A 116 15.05 -17.83 -29.26
CA ILE A 116 16.44 -18.12 -29.62
C ILE A 116 17.34 -18.14 -28.38
N PHE A 117 17.22 -17.12 -27.52
CA PHE A 117 18.08 -17.00 -26.34
C PHE A 117 17.71 -18.00 -25.24
N TYR A 118 16.43 -18.33 -25.10
CA TYR A 118 16.01 -19.42 -24.23
C TYR A 118 16.66 -20.75 -24.64
N GLU A 119 16.65 -21.09 -25.93
CA GLU A 119 17.31 -22.32 -26.40
C GLU A 119 18.83 -22.25 -26.29
N ALA A 120 19.44 -21.09 -26.52
CA ALA A 120 20.87 -20.89 -26.30
C ALA A 120 21.26 -21.11 -24.82
N GLN A 121 20.41 -20.67 -23.89
CA GLN A 121 20.59 -20.89 -22.46
C GLN A 121 20.50 -22.38 -22.11
N ARG A 122 19.52 -23.10 -22.65
CA ARG A 122 19.37 -24.55 -22.43
C ARG A 122 20.52 -25.39 -22.98
N GLN A 123 21.18 -24.89 -24.02
CA GLN A 123 22.39 -25.50 -24.58
C GLN A 123 23.68 -25.09 -23.84
N GLY A 124 23.59 -24.25 -22.82
CA GLY A 124 24.75 -23.74 -22.06
C GLY A 124 25.61 -22.76 -22.86
N ARG A 125 25.10 -22.18 -23.95
CA ARG A 125 25.82 -21.16 -24.73
C ARG A 125 25.82 -19.80 -24.03
N ILE A 126 24.79 -19.53 -23.23
CA ILE A 126 24.69 -18.38 -22.31
C ILE A 126 24.29 -18.90 -20.93
N SER A 127 24.74 -18.22 -19.87
CA SER A 127 24.52 -18.69 -18.48
C SER A 127 23.12 -18.40 -17.95
N PHE A 128 22.52 -17.27 -18.33
CA PHE A 128 21.25 -16.81 -17.81
C PHE A 128 20.47 -16.01 -18.86
N TYR A 129 19.15 -16.21 -18.90
CA TYR A 129 18.22 -15.47 -19.73
C TYR A 129 16.81 -15.55 -19.12
N VAL A 130 16.02 -14.48 -19.27
CA VAL A 130 14.62 -14.40 -18.81
C VAL A 130 13.77 -13.96 -20.00
N THR A 131 12.68 -14.68 -20.26
CA THR A 131 11.75 -14.39 -21.35
C THR A 131 10.67 -13.42 -20.91
N THR A 132 10.11 -12.69 -21.87
CA THR A 132 9.03 -11.70 -21.70
C THR A 132 7.69 -12.16 -22.28
N ASN A 133 7.49 -13.47 -22.43
CA ASN A 133 6.29 -14.06 -23.02
C ASN A 133 5.00 -13.56 -22.34
N GLY A 134 4.11 -12.95 -23.12
CA GLY A 134 2.85 -12.37 -22.62
C GLY A 134 3.00 -10.95 -22.07
N GLU A 135 4.20 -10.38 -22.06
CA GLU A 135 4.52 -9.02 -21.62
C GLU A 135 5.11 -8.16 -22.76
N GLU A 136 5.02 -8.61 -24.01
CA GLU A 136 5.59 -7.91 -25.17
C GLU A 136 4.88 -6.57 -25.38
N ALA A 137 3.55 -6.59 -25.33
CA ALA A 137 2.71 -5.42 -25.59
C ALA A 137 2.94 -4.32 -24.55
N ILE A 138 3.08 -4.66 -23.26
CA ILE A 138 3.28 -3.65 -22.22
C ILE A 138 4.64 -2.94 -22.39
N ASN A 139 5.69 -3.67 -22.76
CA ASN A 139 7.01 -3.11 -22.98
C ASN A 139 7.05 -2.20 -24.22
N ILE A 140 6.47 -2.66 -25.34
CA ILE A 140 6.53 -1.93 -26.61
C ILE A 140 5.53 -0.76 -26.66
N ALA A 141 4.31 -0.95 -26.18
CA ALA A 141 3.29 0.09 -26.20
C ALA A 141 3.59 1.23 -25.23
N SER A 142 4.13 0.92 -24.04
CA SER A 142 4.55 1.97 -23.10
C SER A 142 5.68 2.80 -23.68
N ALA A 143 6.69 2.17 -24.29
CA ALA A 143 7.77 2.87 -24.97
C ALA A 143 7.29 3.70 -26.16
N ALA A 144 6.33 3.19 -26.95
CA ALA A 144 5.76 3.92 -28.09
C ALA A 144 4.94 5.17 -27.69
N ALA A 145 4.47 5.23 -26.44
CA ALA A 145 3.76 6.39 -25.91
C ALA A 145 4.70 7.49 -25.36
N LEU A 146 5.99 7.19 -25.21
CA LEU A 146 7.01 8.11 -24.70
C LEU A 146 7.68 8.90 -25.83
N SER A 147 8.30 10.02 -25.46
CA SER A 147 9.26 10.71 -26.30
C SER A 147 10.63 10.01 -26.25
N MET A 148 11.45 10.20 -27.28
CA MET A 148 12.79 9.60 -27.36
C MET A 148 13.75 10.12 -26.27
N ASP A 149 13.46 11.27 -25.68
CA ASP A 149 14.26 11.89 -24.62
C ASP A 149 13.80 11.47 -23.20
N ASP A 150 12.73 10.69 -23.09
CA ASP A 150 12.20 10.26 -21.80
C ASP A 150 13.11 9.21 -21.16
N VAL A 151 13.37 9.35 -19.87
CA VAL A 151 14.24 8.44 -19.11
C VAL A 151 13.44 7.23 -18.63
N ILE A 152 13.94 6.04 -18.92
CA ILE A 152 13.33 4.75 -18.54
C ILE A 152 14.14 4.09 -17.43
N PHE A 153 13.46 3.66 -16.36
CA PHE A 153 14.03 2.85 -15.28
C PHE A 153 13.37 1.46 -15.31
N PRO A 154 14.01 0.45 -15.94
CA PRO A 154 13.47 -0.90 -16.00
C PRO A 154 13.65 -1.63 -14.66
N GLN A 155 12.91 -2.73 -14.49
CA GLN A 155 12.95 -3.62 -13.32
C GLN A 155 13.83 -4.85 -13.57
#